data_AF-A0A4P6HAN5-F1
#
_entry.id   AF-A0A4P6HAN5-F1
#
_cell.length_a   1.000
_cell.length_b   1.000
_cell.length_c   1.000
_cell.angle_alpha   90.00
_cell.angle_beta   90.00
_cell.angle_gamma   90.00
#
_symmetry.space_group_name_H-M   'P 1'
#
loop_
_entity.id
_entity.type
_entity.pdbx_description
1 polymer ?
#
loop_
_entity_poly.entity_id
_entity_poly.type
_entity_poly.pdbx_seq_one_letter_code
_entity_poly.pdbx_strand_id
1 'polypeptide(L)'
;MTNVLPGTATAAVRDKFWVYRPMLDLIGRSEGTDKGRGYNETLGYGAYTGGDVDLVSMTLDQIDALQTKMLANRRNKLKSSALGRYQIIRTTLRTMRQQLGLTGREKFDADMQDRLACYLLGQRGIDKWLADRLKLETLIGNLAQEWASIPKPNGKGHYEGQNAGVSVSMVKAALAEVARRHAEGLPKVVEKVPVTVETPVVPKEVDKEVKKKTGLWGWLTTIFGSGGAGLAGFLGADWQTVLAIGAVALGVLLLLILLRRQIIGAVQDIRGAVEG
;
A
#
# COMPACT_ATOMS: atom_id res chain seq x y z
N MET A 1 -18.21 13.78 20.77
CA MET A 1 -18.33 14.15 19.34
C MET A 1 -17.36 15.29 19.09
N THR A 2 -16.17 14.98 18.59
CA THR A 2 -15.16 16.00 18.26
C THR A 2 -15.53 16.63 16.93
N ASN A 3 -15.85 17.93 16.95
CA ASN A 3 -16.08 18.71 15.73
C ASN A 3 -14.77 18.80 14.95
N VAL A 4 -14.64 17.97 13.92
CA VAL A 4 -13.58 18.10 12.91
C VAL A 4 -13.97 19.26 12.01
N LEU A 5 -13.08 20.25 11.87
CA LEU A 5 -13.28 21.40 10.99
C LEU A 5 -13.61 20.91 9.55
N PRO A 6 -14.57 21.53 8.84
CA PRO A 6 -15.05 21.04 7.54
C PRO A 6 -13.92 20.87 6.50
N GLY A 7 -12.84 21.66 6.56
CA GLY A 7 -11.68 21.53 5.68
C GLY A 7 -10.81 20.29 5.95
N THR A 8 -10.60 19.91 7.22
CA THR A 8 -9.75 18.77 7.59
C THR A 8 -10.43 17.43 7.34
N ALA A 9 -11.76 17.37 7.49
CA ALA A 9 -12.55 16.21 7.08
C ALA A 9 -12.45 15.96 5.57
N THR A 10 -12.48 17.01 4.74
CA THR A 10 -12.47 16.90 3.27
C THR A 10 -11.12 16.40 2.73
N ALA A 11 -10.00 16.84 3.32
CA ALA A 11 -8.66 16.37 2.94
C ALA A 11 -8.42 14.90 3.35
N ALA A 12 -8.85 14.52 4.55
CA ALA A 12 -8.73 13.15 5.05
C ALA A 12 -9.52 12.13 4.21
N VAL A 13 -10.68 12.53 3.69
CA VAL A 13 -11.52 11.70 2.80
C VAL A 13 -10.84 11.42 1.46
N ARG A 14 -10.04 12.36 0.94
CA ARG A 14 -9.39 12.23 -0.37
C ARG A 14 -8.07 11.47 -0.31
N ASP A 15 -7.46 11.38 0.87
CA ASP A 15 -6.23 10.65 1.08
C ASP A 15 -6.49 9.14 1.19
N LYS A 16 -6.21 8.40 0.10
CA LYS A 16 -6.31 6.93 0.05
C LYS A 16 -5.46 6.24 1.12
N PHE A 17 -4.43 6.92 1.62
CA PHE A 17 -3.48 6.40 2.60
C PHE A 17 -3.72 6.99 4.00
N TRP A 18 -4.88 7.61 4.25
CA TRP A 18 -5.19 8.32 5.50
C TRP A 18 -4.85 7.54 6.77
N VAL A 19 -5.13 6.23 6.79
CA VAL A 19 -4.81 5.36 7.93
C VAL A 19 -3.31 5.36 8.23
N TYR A 20 -2.48 5.23 7.19
CA TYR A 20 -1.04 5.09 7.29
C TYR A 20 -0.28 6.43 7.23
N ARG A 21 -0.96 7.52 6.88
CA ARG A 21 -0.38 8.87 6.77
C ARG A 21 0.50 9.29 7.96
N PRO A 22 0.15 9.03 9.24
CA PRO A 22 1.02 9.36 10.36
C PRO A 22 2.41 8.72 10.27
N MET A 23 2.48 7.47 9.80
CA MET A 23 3.76 6.79 9.58
C MET A 23 4.47 7.30 8.33
N LEU A 24 3.74 7.54 7.23
CA LEU A 24 4.31 8.12 6.02
C LEU A 24 4.97 9.48 6.30
N ASP A 25 4.30 10.36 7.05
CA ASP A 25 4.82 11.68 7.41
C ASP A 25 6.01 11.59 8.38
N LEU A 26 5.98 10.63 9.31
CA LEU A 26 7.13 10.37 10.16
C LEU A 26 8.36 9.96 9.35
N ILE A 27 8.19 9.06 8.37
CA ILE A 27 9.29 8.56 7.52
C ILE A 27 9.85 9.67 6.64
N GLY A 28 9.00 10.45 5.96
CA GLY A 28 9.46 11.57 5.13
C GLY A 28 10.26 12.60 5.94
N ARG A 29 9.82 12.88 7.17
CA ARG A 29 10.56 13.74 8.11
C ARG A 29 11.87 13.10 8.58
N SER A 30 11.87 11.82 8.95
CA SER A 30 13.04 11.14 9.52
C SER A 30 14.14 10.88 8.49
N GLU A 31 13.77 10.57 7.25
CA GLU A 31 14.68 10.50 6.10
C GLU A 31 15.21 11.89 5.70
N GLY A 32 14.63 12.96 6.25
CA GLY A 32 15.03 14.34 5.98
C GLY A 32 14.66 14.80 4.58
N THR A 33 13.73 14.11 3.90
CA THR A 33 13.27 14.48 2.56
C THR A 33 12.25 15.61 2.64
N ASP A 34 11.43 15.65 3.68
CA ASP A 34 10.39 16.68 3.87
C ASP A 34 10.93 18.07 4.23
N LYS A 35 12.20 18.18 4.66
CA LYS A 35 12.89 19.48 4.79
C LYS A 35 13.51 19.97 3.48
N GLY A 36 13.57 19.09 2.48
CA GLY A 36 14.09 19.37 1.15
C GLY A 36 12.96 19.33 0.13
N ARG A 37 13.07 18.45 -0.87
CA ARG A 37 12.13 18.36 -2.00
C ARG A 37 11.07 17.27 -1.86
N GLY A 38 10.93 16.64 -0.69
CA GLY A 38 9.91 15.63 -0.39
C GLY A 38 9.94 14.48 -1.40
N TYR A 39 8.85 14.29 -2.14
CA TYR A 39 8.71 13.28 -3.21
C TYR A 39 9.74 13.41 -4.34
N ASN A 40 10.36 14.58 -4.50
CA ASN A 40 11.40 14.84 -5.48
C ASN A 40 12.83 14.79 -4.89
N GLU A 41 12.98 14.38 -3.62
CA GLU A 41 14.29 14.34 -2.99
C GLU A 41 15.15 13.17 -3.50
N THR A 42 16.44 13.43 -3.67
CA THR A 42 17.43 12.44 -4.09
C THR A 42 18.45 12.25 -2.97
N LEU A 43 19.08 11.07 -2.90
CA LEU A 43 20.14 10.84 -1.93
C LEU A 43 21.21 11.93 -1.99
N GLY A 44 21.46 12.58 -0.87
CA GLY A 44 22.47 13.64 -0.75
C GLY A 44 22.10 14.93 -1.47
N TYR A 45 20.81 15.23 -1.66
CA TYR A 45 20.31 16.49 -2.21
C TYR A 45 20.92 16.84 -3.58
N GLY A 46 20.89 15.87 -4.50
CA GLY A 46 21.36 16.04 -5.87
C GLY A 46 22.82 15.64 -6.13
N ALA A 47 23.58 15.29 -5.08
CA ALA A 47 25.01 15.01 -5.17
C ALA A 47 25.39 13.90 -6.18
N TYR A 48 24.48 12.95 -6.43
CA TYR A 48 24.73 11.81 -7.31
C TYR A 48 23.95 11.82 -8.62
N THR A 49 23.04 12.78 -8.78
CA THR A 49 22.20 12.97 -9.98
C THR A 49 22.67 14.14 -10.84
N GLY A 50 23.54 15.00 -10.31
CA GLY A 50 24.02 16.21 -11.00
C GLY A 50 23.15 17.44 -10.73
N GLY A 51 22.42 17.44 -9.61
CA GLY A 51 21.48 18.48 -9.22
C GLY A 51 20.06 17.96 -9.02
N ASP A 52 19.12 18.89 -8.93
CA ASP A 52 17.70 18.60 -8.73
C ASP A 52 17.10 17.81 -9.90
N VAL A 53 16.25 16.84 -9.55
CA VAL A 53 15.51 16.01 -10.51
C VAL A 53 14.02 16.06 -10.17
N ASP A 54 13.17 16.16 -11.19
CA ASP A 54 11.71 16.06 -11.04
C ASP A 54 11.25 14.58 -11.11
N LEU A 55 11.50 13.85 -10.01
CA LEU A 55 11.20 12.43 -9.87
C LEU A 55 9.72 12.10 -10.06
N VAL A 56 8.80 12.94 -9.60
CA VAL A 56 7.35 12.69 -9.68
C VAL A 56 6.84 12.65 -11.12
N SER A 57 7.55 13.30 -12.04
CA SER A 57 7.25 13.26 -13.48
C SER A 57 7.91 12.09 -14.20
N MET A 58 8.80 11.34 -13.55
CA MET A 58 9.49 10.19 -14.14
C MET A 58 8.65 8.91 -14.02
N THR A 59 8.81 8.02 -14.99
CA THR A 59 8.29 6.65 -14.93
C THR A 59 9.16 5.76 -14.02
N LEU A 60 8.62 4.66 -13.52
CA LEU A 60 9.38 3.70 -12.73
C LEU A 60 10.61 3.12 -13.47
N ASP A 61 10.57 3.00 -14.80
CA ASP A 61 11.73 2.63 -15.60
C ASP A 61 12.80 3.72 -15.63
N GLN A 62 12.40 4.98 -15.75
CA GLN A 62 13.33 6.11 -15.69
C GLN A 62 13.94 6.24 -14.28
N ILE A 63 13.17 5.97 -13.23
CA ILE A 63 13.67 5.91 -11.86
C ILE A 63 14.71 4.80 -11.71
N ASP A 64 14.42 3.58 -12.16
CA ASP A 64 15.38 2.46 -12.10
C ASP A 64 16.68 2.77 -12.85
N ALA A 65 16.59 3.41 -14.01
CA ALA A 65 17.73 3.87 -14.79
C ALA A 65 18.56 4.95 -14.04
N LEU A 66 17.89 5.93 -13.43
CA LEU A 66 18.55 6.96 -12.62
C LEU A 66 19.27 6.35 -11.41
N GLN A 67 18.61 5.44 -10.69
CA GLN A 67 19.19 4.69 -9.59
C GLN A 67 20.42 3.89 -10.01
N THR A 68 20.38 3.30 -11.20
CA THR A 68 21.52 2.60 -11.80
C THR A 68 22.69 3.54 -12.06
N LYS A 69 22.43 4.74 -12.61
CA LYS A 69 23.44 5.77 -12.83
C LYS A 69 24.05 6.27 -11.51
N MET A 70 23.24 6.47 -10.47
CA MET A 70 23.72 6.88 -9.14
C MET A 70 24.70 5.88 -8.54
N LEU A 71 24.47 4.57 -8.73
CA LEU A 71 25.36 3.52 -8.22
C LEU A 71 26.69 3.43 -8.98
N ALA A 72 26.72 3.86 -10.25
CA ALA A 72 27.94 3.96 -11.04
C ALA A 72 28.77 5.23 -10.71
N ASN A 73 28.21 6.19 -9.96
CA ASN A 73 28.88 7.43 -9.63
C ASN A 73 29.99 7.19 -8.60
N ARG A 74 31.25 7.45 -8.96
CA ARG A 74 32.43 7.24 -8.09
C ARG A 74 32.40 8.08 -6.80
N ARG A 75 31.65 9.19 -6.77
CA ARG A 75 31.48 10.02 -5.57
C ARG A 75 30.50 9.41 -4.56
N ASN A 76 29.68 8.45 -4.99
CA ASN A 76 28.69 7.76 -4.15
C ASN A 76 29.35 6.70 -3.27
N LYS A 77 30.03 7.16 -2.21
CA LYS A 77 30.70 6.28 -1.24
C LYS A 77 29.73 5.40 -0.45
N LEU A 78 28.47 5.84 -0.32
CA LEU A 78 27.40 5.10 0.36
C LEU A 78 26.89 3.91 -0.45
N LYS A 79 27.21 3.83 -1.76
CA LYS A 79 26.70 2.82 -2.69
C LYS A 79 25.18 2.64 -2.62
N SER A 80 24.47 3.75 -2.37
CA SER A 80 23.01 3.77 -2.25
C SER A 80 22.36 4.41 -3.48
N SER A 81 21.14 4.00 -3.77
CA SER A 81 20.32 4.50 -4.88
C SER A 81 18.99 5.06 -4.39
N ALA A 82 18.94 5.51 -3.13
CA ALA A 82 17.73 6.00 -2.51
C ALA A 82 17.17 7.23 -3.24
N LEU A 83 15.88 7.18 -3.56
CA LEU A 83 15.14 8.25 -4.22
C LEU A 83 13.74 8.42 -3.61
N GLY A 84 13.21 9.63 -3.74
CA GLY A 84 11.85 9.97 -3.33
C GLY A 84 11.71 10.21 -1.83
N ARG A 85 10.48 10.54 -1.42
CA ARG A 85 10.14 10.92 -0.03
C ARG A 85 10.54 9.84 0.97
N TYR A 86 10.43 8.58 0.55
CA TYR A 86 10.67 7.40 1.39
C TYR A 86 12.02 6.72 1.12
N GLN A 87 12.92 7.36 0.35
CA GLN A 87 14.29 6.89 0.10
C GLN A 87 14.37 5.43 -0.41
N ILE A 88 13.48 5.06 -1.33
CA ILE A 88 13.38 3.71 -1.90
C ILE A 88 14.63 3.45 -2.76
N ILE A 89 15.32 2.33 -2.51
CA ILE A 89 16.49 1.91 -3.30
C ILE A 89 16.10 0.99 -4.48
N ARG A 90 17.00 0.86 -5.46
CA ARG A 90 16.76 0.14 -6.72
C ARG A 90 16.30 -1.29 -6.56
N THR A 91 16.98 -2.05 -5.70
CA THR A 91 16.67 -3.47 -5.49
C THR A 91 15.29 -3.64 -4.88
N THR A 92 14.95 -2.82 -3.89
CA THR A 92 13.60 -2.78 -3.29
C THR A 92 12.56 -2.39 -4.33
N LEU A 93 12.80 -1.36 -5.14
CA LEU A 93 11.88 -0.95 -6.21
C LEU A 93 11.61 -2.10 -7.20
N ARG A 94 12.66 -2.79 -7.67
CA ARG A 94 12.51 -3.94 -8.60
C ARG A 94 11.68 -5.07 -7.99
N THR A 95 11.95 -5.41 -6.73
CA THR A 95 11.17 -6.43 -5.99
C THR A 95 9.69 -6.01 -5.89
N MET A 96 9.41 -4.77 -5.49
CA MET A 96 8.04 -4.27 -5.39
C MET A 96 7.33 -4.25 -6.75
N ARG A 97 8.02 -3.83 -7.82
CA ARG A 97 7.47 -3.86 -9.18
C ARG A 97 7.05 -5.27 -9.58
N GLN A 98 7.88 -6.27 -9.30
CA GLN A 98 7.55 -7.67 -9.57
C GLN A 98 6.35 -8.15 -8.75
N GLN A 99 6.34 -7.88 -7.45
CA GLN A 99 5.29 -8.33 -6.54
C GLN A 99 3.93 -7.66 -6.78
N LEU A 100 3.94 -6.40 -7.23
CA LEU A 100 2.75 -5.60 -7.51
C LEU A 100 2.30 -5.63 -8.97
N GLY A 101 3.05 -6.32 -9.85
CA GLY A 101 2.76 -6.37 -11.29
C GLY A 101 2.89 -5.03 -12.01
N LEU A 102 3.77 -4.14 -11.53
CA LEU A 102 3.99 -2.82 -12.12
C LEU A 102 4.83 -2.94 -13.39
N THR A 103 4.34 -2.33 -14.47
CA THR A 103 4.94 -2.49 -15.81
C THR A 103 6.24 -1.69 -15.97
N GLY A 104 6.41 -0.62 -15.20
CA GLY A 104 7.53 0.32 -15.35
C GLY A 104 7.11 1.67 -15.93
N ARG A 105 5.97 1.70 -16.63
CA ARG A 105 5.44 2.89 -17.32
C ARG A 105 4.67 3.82 -16.39
N GLU A 106 4.27 3.33 -15.23
CA GLU A 106 3.60 4.12 -14.20
C GLU A 106 4.54 5.24 -13.72
N LYS A 107 3.97 6.38 -13.35
CA LYS A 107 4.74 7.50 -12.80
C LYS A 107 5.16 7.21 -11.36
N PHE A 108 6.32 7.70 -10.97
CA PHE A 108 6.81 7.71 -9.59
C PHE A 108 6.31 8.94 -8.84
N ASP A 109 5.05 9.28 -9.06
CA ASP A 109 4.38 10.41 -8.42
C ASP A 109 4.13 10.17 -6.92
N ALA A 110 3.51 11.14 -6.26
CA ALA A 110 3.24 11.05 -4.82
C ALA A 110 2.34 9.85 -4.45
N ASP A 111 1.33 9.54 -5.26
CA ASP A 111 0.42 8.41 -5.02
C ASP A 111 1.15 7.08 -5.14
N MET A 112 2.01 6.93 -6.17
CA MET A 112 2.83 5.74 -6.33
C MET A 112 3.85 5.60 -5.21
N GLN A 113 4.53 6.67 -4.81
CA GLN A 113 5.49 6.62 -3.70
C GLN A 113 4.81 6.23 -2.38
N ASP A 114 3.64 6.79 -2.08
CA ASP A 114 2.85 6.44 -0.90
C ASP A 114 2.40 4.97 -0.95
N ARG A 115 1.93 4.51 -2.11
CA ARG A 115 1.54 3.10 -2.33
C ARG A 115 2.70 2.15 -2.06
N LEU A 116 3.89 2.45 -2.57
CA LEU A 116 5.09 1.64 -2.36
C LEU A 116 5.53 1.66 -0.89
N ALA A 117 5.48 2.81 -0.21
CA ALA A 117 5.78 2.89 1.22
C ALA A 117 4.77 2.11 2.07
N CYS A 118 3.47 2.20 1.79
CA CYS A 118 2.45 1.38 2.45
C CYS A 118 2.67 -0.12 2.20
N TYR A 119 3.08 -0.50 0.99
CA TYR A 119 3.44 -1.89 0.70
C TYR A 119 4.59 -2.38 1.60
N LEU A 120 5.64 -1.56 1.78
CA LEU A 120 6.74 -1.87 2.67
C LEU A 120 6.31 -1.95 4.15
N LEU A 121 5.43 -1.06 4.61
CA LEU A 121 4.85 -1.13 5.96
C LEU A 121 4.12 -2.48 6.17
N GLY A 122 3.36 -2.92 5.17
CA GLY A 122 2.72 -4.24 5.14
C GLY A 122 3.71 -5.39 5.25
N GLN A 123 4.78 -5.37 4.43
CA GLN A 123 5.85 -6.37 4.47
C GLN A 123 6.57 -6.44 5.83
N ARG A 124 6.72 -5.29 6.51
CA ARG A 124 7.30 -5.21 7.86
C ARG A 124 6.34 -5.59 8.98
N GLY A 125 5.07 -5.84 8.66
CA GLY A 125 4.09 -6.47 9.53
C GLY A 125 3.13 -5.51 10.22
N ILE A 126 2.92 -4.30 9.68
CA ILE A 126 1.97 -3.34 10.27
C ILE A 126 0.56 -3.94 10.36
N ASP A 127 0.11 -4.69 9.35
CA ASP A 127 -1.22 -5.31 9.35
C ASP A 127 -1.32 -6.47 10.35
N LYS A 128 -0.21 -7.20 10.56
CA LYS A 128 -0.15 -8.22 11.61
C LYS A 128 -0.24 -7.59 12.99
N TRP A 129 0.42 -6.45 13.21
CA TRP A 129 0.34 -5.71 14.47
C TRP A 129 -1.07 -5.13 14.70
N LEU A 130 -1.69 -4.52 13.68
CA LEU A 130 -3.07 -4.02 13.75
C LEU A 130 -4.09 -5.13 14.04
N ALA A 131 -3.81 -6.37 13.61
CA ALA A 131 -4.63 -7.54 13.89
C ALA A 131 -4.26 -8.27 15.20
N ASP A 132 -3.41 -7.68 16.05
CA ASP A 132 -2.91 -8.25 17.31
C ASP A 132 -2.13 -9.58 17.14
N ARG A 133 -1.50 -9.77 15.97
CA ARG A 133 -0.67 -10.95 15.61
C ARG A 133 0.83 -10.65 15.58
N LEU A 134 1.25 -9.45 15.96
CA LEU A 134 2.65 -9.05 16.06
C LEU A 134 2.81 -8.05 17.20
N LYS A 135 3.83 -8.22 18.05
CA LYS A 135 4.12 -7.28 19.13
C LYS A 135 4.63 -5.94 18.57
N LEU A 136 4.25 -4.83 19.20
CA LEU A 136 4.67 -3.48 18.80
C LEU A 136 6.20 -3.34 18.71
N GLU A 137 6.95 -3.85 19.69
CA GLU A 137 8.42 -3.78 19.67
C GLU A 137 9.04 -4.57 18.51
N THR A 138 8.42 -5.70 18.14
CA THR A 138 8.83 -6.47 16.96
C THR A 138 8.53 -5.70 15.68
N LEU A 139 7.38 -5.03 15.58
CA LEU A 139 7.07 -4.15 14.45
C LEU A 139 8.11 -3.02 14.33
N ILE A 140 8.41 -2.31 15.41
CA ILE A 140 9.42 -1.23 15.40
C ILE A 140 10.79 -1.77 14.94
N GLY A 141 11.19 -2.94 15.43
CA GLY A 141 12.41 -3.62 14.98
C GLY A 141 12.41 -3.99 13.50
N ASN A 142 11.27 -4.40 12.93
CA ASN A 142 11.12 -4.69 11.51
C ASN A 142 11.15 -3.42 10.66
N LEU A 143 10.49 -2.34 11.10
CA LEU A 143 10.47 -1.05 10.42
C LEU A 143 11.89 -0.46 10.31
N ALA A 144 12.69 -0.58 11.38
CA ALA A 144 14.09 -0.15 11.41
C ALA A 144 15.03 -0.96 10.48
N GLN A 145 14.57 -2.05 9.86
CA GLN A 145 15.31 -2.77 8.82
C GLN A 145 15.02 -2.23 7.42
N GLU A 146 13.91 -1.50 7.23
CA GLU A 146 13.57 -0.87 5.95
C GLU A 146 14.08 0.57 5.90
N TRP A 147 13.83 1.33 6.96
CA TRP A 147 14.21 2.73 7.06
C TRP A 147 15.27 2.91 8.13
N ALA A 148 16.51 3.21 7.72
CA ALA A 148 17.63 3.40 8.63
C ALA A 148 17.44 4.61 9.57
N SER A 149 16.57 5.55 9.19
CA SER A 149 16.19 6.71 10.02
C SER A 149 15.26 6.36 11.19
N ILE A 150 14.61 5.19 11.16
CA ILE A 150 13.79 4.68 12.27
C ILE A 150 14.72 4.03 13.32
N PRO A 151 14.63 4.42 14.59
CA PRO A 151 15.44 3.82 15.65
C PRO A 151 15.06 2.36 15.89
N LYS A 152 16.04 1.56 16.32
CA LYS A 152 15.76 0.24 16.89
C LYS A 152 14.99 0.39 18.21
N PRO A 153 14.29 -0.66 18.69
CA PRO A 153 13.55 -0.64 19.95
C PRO A 153 14.36 -0.17 21.17
N ASN A 154 15.67 -0.41 21.16
CA ASN A 154 16.60 0.02 22.21
C ASN A 154 17.06 1.49 22.11
N GLY A 155 16.44 2.30 21.25
CA GLY A 155 16.72 3.73 21.09
C GLY A 155 17.99 4.08 20.31
N LYS A 156 18.79 3.08 19.90
CA LYS A 156 19.95 3.30 19.04
C LYS A 156 19.53 3.37 17.55
N GLY A 157 20.17 4.23 16.77
CA GLY A 157 20.08 4.17 15.30
C GLY A 157 20.55 2.82 14.76
N HIS A 158 20.26 2.54 13.49
CA HIS A 158 20.69 1.30 12.83
C HIS A 158 22.23 1.19 12.77
N TYR A 159 22.92 2.34 12.64
CA TYR A 159 24.38 2.47 12.63
C TYR A 159 24.94 3.06 13.94
N GLU A 160 26.10 2.59 14.38
CA GLU A 160 26.77 3.11 15.59
C GLU A 160 27.11 4.61 15.44
N GLY A 161 26.77 5.41 16.44
CA GLY A 161 27.10 6.84 16.51
C GLY A 161 26.12 7.81 15.84
N GLN A 162 25.00 7.34 15.26
CA GLN A 162 23.96 8.21 14.72
C GLN A 162 22.80 8.42 15.70
N ASN A 163 22.43 9.68 15.95
CA ASN A 163 21.11 10.01 16.49
C ASN A 163 20.09 9.67 15.41
N ALA A 164 19.15 8.76 15.68
CA ALA A 164 18.02 8.53 14.78
C ALA A 164 17.28 9.87 14.56
N GLY A 165 16.85 10.14 13.33
CA GLY A 165 16.18 11.41 12.98
C GLY A 165 14.88 11.63 13.76
N VAL A 166 14.35 10.57 14.39
CA VAL A 166 13.16 10.55 15.24
C VAL A 166 13.38 9.60 16.43
N SER A 167 12.74 9.86 17.57
CA SER A 167 12.82 9.00 18.76
C SER A 167 11.86 7.80 18.65
N VAL A 168 12.12 6.74 19.44
CA VAL A 168 11.19 5.60 19.57
C VAL A 168 9.80 6.07 20.03
N SER A 169 9.72 7.11 20.87
CA SER A 169 8.44 7.68 21.30
C SER A 169 7.66 8.32 20.15
N MET A 170 8.32 8.96 19.19
CA MET A 170 7.66 9.49 17.99
C MET A 170 7.14 8.36 17.09
N VAL A 171 7.90 7.28 16.93
CA VAL A 171 7.45 6.08 16.20
C VAL A 171 6.21 5.48 16.85
N LYS A 172 6.24 5.30 18.19
CA LYS A 172 5.10 4.78 18.95
C LYS A 172 3.87 5.69 18.82
N ALA A 173 4.05 7.01 18.88
CA ALA A 173 2.95 7.96 18.71
C ALA A 173 2.34 7.89 17.31
N ALA A 174 3.16 7.81 16.26
CA ALA A 174 2.67 7.65 14.89
C ALA A 174 1.90 6.33 14.70
N LEU A 175 2.44 5.22 15.22
CA LEU A 175 1.76 3.92 15.18
C LEU A 175 0.45 3.96 15.98
N ALA A 176 0.42 4.55 17.18
CA ALA A 176 -0.81 4.70 17.95
C ALA A 176 -1.90 5.46 17.17
N GLU A 177 -1.52 6.51 16.44
CA GLU A 177 -2.42 7.23 15.56
C GLU A 177 -2.88 6.36 14.37
N VAL A 178 -2.01 5.56 13.76
CA VAL A 178 -2.40 4.57 12.73
C VAL A 178 -3.43 3.59 13.29
N ALA A 179 -3.23 3.04 14.49
CA ALA A 179 -4.19 2.13 15.12
C ALA A 179 -5.54 2.80 15.39
N ARG A 180 -5.53 4.04 15.90
CA ARG A 180 -6.76 4.82 16.11
C ARG A 180 -7.52 5.02 14.80
N ARG A 181 -6.82 5.45 13.74
CA ARG A 181 -7.40 5.65 12.41
C ARG A 181 -7.94 4.36 11.80
N HIS A 182 -7.18 3.27 11.93
CA HIS A 182 -7.61 1.96 11.47
C HIS A 182 -8.91 1.50 12.16
N ALA A 183 -9.05 1.72 13.47
CA ALA A 183 -10.25 1.39 14.22
C ALA A 183 -11.48 2.24 13.81
N GLU A 184 -11.27 3.49 13.41
CA GLU A 184 -12.33 4.38 12.92
C GLU A 184 -12.78 4.05 11.49
N GLY A 185 -11.91 3.41 10.69
CA GLY A 185 -12.11 3.21 9.26
C GLY A 185 -11.97 4.51 8.46
N LEU A 186 -12.01 4.42 7.12
CA LEU A 186 -11.92 5.60 6.27
C LEU A 186 -13.03 6.63 6.65
N PRO A 187 -12.70 7.93 6.76
CA PRO A 187 -13.69 8.93 7.12
C PRO A 187 -14.84 8.92 6.10
N LYS A 188 -16.06 8.66 6.59
CA LYS A 188 -17.26 8.64 5.76
C LYS A 188 -17.72 10.07 5.51
N VAL A 189 -17.82 10.49 4.25
CA VAL A 189 -18.51 11.73 3.88
C VAL A 189 -20.00 11.52 4.10
N VAL A 190 -20.58 12.16 5.10
CA VAL A 190 -22.04 12.29 5.20
C VAL A 190 -22.43 13.45 4.30
N GLU A 191 -22.55 13.18 2.99
CA GLU A 191 -23.08 14.15 2.05
C GLU A 191 -24.59 14.23 2.29
N LYS A 192 -25.06 15.26 3.00
CA LYS A 192 -26.49 15.58 3.04
C LYS A 192 -26.88 16.19 1.69
N VAL A 193 -27.02 15.35 0.67
CA VAL A 193 -27.69 15.76 -0.57
C VAL A 193 -29.19 15.76 -0.27
N PRO A 194 -29.90 16.90 -0.32
CA PRO A 194 -31.36 16.87 -0.34
C PRO A 194 -31.77 16.31 -1.70
N VAL A 195 -31.92 15.00 -1.80
CA VAL A 195 -32.51 14.38 -2.99
C VAL A 195 -34.03 14.50 -2.85
N THR A 196 -34.63 15.46 -3.56
CA THR A 196 -36.06 15.39 -3.91
C THR A 196 -36.22 14.25 -4.91
N VAL A 197 -36.57 13.06 -4.42
CA VAL A 197 -36.94 11.91 -5.25
C VAL A 197 -38.45 12.00 -5.51
N GLU A 198 -38.85 12.40 -6.72
CA GLU A 198 -40.11 11.91 -7.28
C GLU A 198 -39.94 10.41 -7.54
N THR A 199 -40.75 9.57 -6.91
CA THR A 199 -40.64 8.12 -6.99
C THR A 199 -41.25 7.60 -8.29
N PRO A 200 -40.51 6.90 -9.17
CA PRO A 200 -41.13 6.01 -10.13
C PRO A 200 -41.30 4.62 -9.50
N VAL A 201 -42.52 4.10 -9.56
CA VAL A 201 -42.92 2.80 -9.02
C VAL A 201 -42.28 1.69 -9.86
N VAL A 202 -41.39 0.88 -9.24
CA VAL A 202 -40.83 -0.31 -9.90
C VAL A 202 -41.62 -1.57 -9.50
N PRO A 203 -42.07 -2.41 -10.47
CA PRO A 203 -42.79 -3.65 -10.19
C PRO A 203 -41.94 -4.73 -9.49
N LYS A 204 -42.56 -5.47 -8.58
CA LYS A 204 -42.00 -6.46 -7.63
C LYS A 204 -41.29 -7.69 -8.25
N GLU A 205 -41.16 -7.79 -9.58
CA GLU A 205 -40.57 -8.95 -10.25
C GLU A 205 -39.04 -8.81 -10.46
N VAL A 206 -38.50 -7.59 -10.47
CA VAL A 206 -37.05 -7.33 -10.69
C VAL A 206 -36.18 -7.73 -9.48
N ASP A 207 -36.76 -7.81 -8.28
CA ASP A 207 -36.05 -8.13 -7.03
C ASP A 207 -35.60 -9.60 -6.93
N LYS A 208 -36.26 -10.53 -7.64
CA LYS A 208 -35.93 -11.96 -7.56
C LYS A 208 -34.71 -12.35 -8.39
N GLU A 209 -34.50 -11.71 -9.53
CA GLU A 209 -33.30 -11.97 -10.36
C GLU A 209 -32.05 -11.27 -9.83
N VAL A 210 -32.20 -10.07 -9.26
CA VAL A 210 -31.08 -9.34 -8.65
C VAL A 210 -30.54 -10.12 -7.45
N LYS A 211 -31.40 -10.76 -6.64
CA LYS A 211 -30.98 -11.61 -5.49
C LYS A 211 -30.23 -12.88 -5.89
N LYS A 212 -30.52 -13.49 -7.05
CA LYS A 212 -29.77 -14.65 -7.55
C LYS A 212 -28.37 -14.27 -8.03
N LYS A 213 -28.19 -13.10 -8.65
CA LYS A 213 -26.89 -12.64 -9.12
C LYS A 213 -26.03 -11.99 -8.02
N THR A 214 -26.64 -11.39 -6.99
CA THR A 214 -25.89 -10.87 -5.82
C THR A 214 -25.41 -11.95 -4.86
N GLY A 215 -26.10 -13.10 -4.76
CA GLY A 215 -25.62 -14.24 -3.95
C GLY A 215 -24.29 -14.81 -4.46
N LEU A 216 -24.08 -14.82 -5.78
CA LEU A 216 -22.85 -15.29 -6.42
C LEU A 216 -21.69 -14.29 -6.33
N TRP A 217 -21.96 -12.99 -6.23
CA TRP A 217 -20.92 -11.98 -6.02
C TRP A 217 -20.59 -11.74 -4.54
N GLY A 218 -21.54 -12.03 -3.64
CA GLY A 218 -21.37 -11.91 -2.19
C GLY A 218 -20.30 -12.86 -1.62
N TRP A 219 -20.19 -14.09 -2.13
CA TRP A 219 -19.15 -15.03 -1.67
C TRP A 219 -17.74 -14.59 -2.10
N LEU A 220 -17.62 -13.92 -3.26
CA LEU A 220 -16.34 -13.54 -3.85
C LEU A 220 -15.72 -12.37 -3.08
N THR A 221 -16.57 -11.46 -2.61
CA THR A 221 -16.17 -10.39 -1.67
C THR A 221 -15.71 -10.93 -0.32
N THR A 222 -16.25 -12.05 0.16
CA THR A 222 -15.87 -12.65 1.46
C THR A 222 -14.45 -13.24 1.45
N ILE A 223 -13.94 -13.71 0.31
CA ILE A 223 -12.64 -14.41 0.23
C ILE A 223 -11.50 -13.45 -0.13
N PHE A 224 -11.75 -12.42 -0.95
CA PHE A 224 -10.66 -11.58 -1.50
C PHE A 224 -10.78 -10.08 -1.19
N GLY A 225 -11.92 -9.60 -0.68
CA GLY A 225 -12.16 -8.17 -0.44
C GLY A 225 -12.40 -7.85 1.02
N SER A 226 -11.38 -7.36 1.72
CA SER A 226 -11.41 -6.84 3.10
C SER A 226 -11.57 -7.89 4.21
N GLY A 227 -10.61 -7.89 5.16
CA GLY A 227 -10.70 -8.69 6.38
C GLY A 227 -11.95 -8.31 7.17
N GLY A 228 -12.69 -9.30 7.68
CA GLY A 228 -13.75 -9.02 8.66
C GLY A 228 -14.74 -10.13 8.99
N ALA A 229 -15.11 -11.03 8.06
CA ALA A 229 -16.18 -12.00 8.34
C ALA A 229 -15.90 -13.46 7.98
N GLY A 230 -14.79 -13.78 7.29
CA GLY A 230 -14.42 -15.16 6.94
C GLY A 230 -13.59 -15.91 7.99
N LEU A 231 -13.14 -15.25 9.07
CA LEU A 231 -12.22 -15.84 10.06
C LEU A 231 -12.90 -16.31 11.36
N ALA A 232 -14.19 -16.04 11.55
CA ALA A 232 -14.92 -16.56 12.71
C ALA A 232 -15.12 -18.09 12.65
N GLY A 233 -15.01 -18.70 11.47
CA GLY A 233 -15.17 -20.14 11.26
C GLY A 233 -13.90 -20.99 11.41
N PHE A 234 -12.74 -20.40 11.69
CA PHE A 234 -11.45 -21.14 11.75
C PHE A 234 -10.96 -21.44 13.16
N LEU A 235 -11.67 -21.00 14.20
CA LEU A 235 -11.28 -21.25 15.59
C LEU A 235 -11.77 -22.61 16.13
N GLY A 236 -12.28 -23.49 15.26
CA GLY A 236 -12.71 -24.85 15.62
C GLY A 236 -12.79 -25.86 14.46
N ALA A 237 -12.17 -25.58 13.32
CA ALA A 237 -12.24 -26.46 12.14
C ALA A 237 -11.26 -27.64 12.27
N ASP A 238 -11.72 -28.85 11.94
CA ASP A 238 -10.90 -30.06 11.93
C ASP A 238 -9.85 -30.02 10.80
N TRP A 239 -8.75 -30.77 10.95
CA TRP A 239 -7.63 -30.80 10.01
C TRP A 239 -8.01 -31.26 8.58
N GLN A 240 -9.06 -32.08 8.44
CA GLN A 240 -9.62 -32.51 7.16
C GLN A 240 -10.30 -31.34 6.44
N THR A 241 -10.99 -30.46 7.17
CA THR A 241 -11.58 -29.23 6.62
C THR A 241 -10.50 -28.27 6.10
N VAL A 242 -9.37 -28.14 6.80
CA VAL A 242 -8.24 -27.32 6.37
C VAL A 242 -7.57 -27.87 5.10
N LEU A 243 -7.39 -29.20 5.01
CA LEU A 243 -6.85 -29.84 3.82
C LEU A 243 -7.79 -29.77 2.62
N ALA A 244 -9.10 -29.92 2.83
CA ALA A 244 -10.09 -29.81 1.77
C ALA A 244 -10.10 -28.40 1.14
N ILE A 245 -10.03 -27.35 1.96
CA ILE A 245 -9.97 -25.96 1.47
C ILE A 245 -8.63 -25.69 0.76
N GLY A 246 -7.52 -26.22 1.29
CA GLY A 246 -6.21 -26.15 0.62
C GLY A 246 -6.19 -26.84 -0.75
N ALA A 247 -6.82 -28.01 -0.86
CA ALA A 247 -6.95 -28.76 -2.11
C ALA A 247 -7.85 -28.03 -3.13
N VAL A 248 -8.95 -27.40 -2.69
CA VAL A 248 -9.81 -26.59 -3.56
C VAL A 248 -9.08 -25.35 -4.06
N ALA A 249 -8.33 -24.64 -3.20
CA ALA A 249 -7.55 -23.48 -3.61
C ALA A 249 -6.46 -23.83 -4.64
N LEU A 250 -5.75 -24.94 -4.44
CA LEU A 250 -4.77 -25.47 -5.40
C LEU A 250 -5.44 -25.93 -6.71
N GLY A 251 -6.62 -26.56 -6.63
CA GLY A 251 -7.42 -26.96 -7.78
C GLY A 251 -7.87 -25.77 -8.63
N VAL A 252 -8.37 -24.71 -7.99
CA VAL A 252 -8.75 -23.46 -8.68
C VAL A 252 -7.53 -22.78 -9.31
N LEU A 253 -6.39 -22.73 -8.61
CA LEU A 253 -5.15 -22.18 -9.15
C LEU A 253 -4.66 -22.97 -10.38
N LEU A 254 -4.68 -24.31 -10.31
CA LEU A 254 -4.35 -25.18 -11.45
C LEU A 254 -5.34 -25.01 -12.61
N LEU A 255 -6.64 -24.87 -12.33
CA LEU A 255 -7.68 -24.65 -13.33
C LEU A 255 -7.49 -23.30 -14.04
N LEU A 256 -7.14 -22.24 -13.33
CA LEU A 256 -6.79 -20.94 -13.91
C LEU A 256 -5.51 -20.99 -14.76
N ILE A 257 -4.50 -21.76 -14.34
CA ILE A 257 -3.26 -21.98 -15.09
C ILE A 257 -3.52 -22.79 -16.37
N LEU A 258 -4.46 -23.74 -16.35
CA LEU A 258 -4.84 -24.56 -17.51
C LEU A 258 -5.73 -23.78 -18.49
N LEU A 259 -6.69 -23.00 -17.99
CA LEU A 259 -7.58 -22.17 -18.80
C LEU A 259 -6.93 -20.90 -19.35
N ARG A 260 -5.70 -20.57 -18.91
CA ARG A 260 -4.97 -19.37 -19.35
C ARG A 260 -4.90 -19.22 -20.87
N ARG A 261 -4.77 -20.32 -21.61
CA ARG A 261 -4.67 -20.30 -23.07
C ARG A 261 -6.01 -20.01 -23.76
N GLN A 262 -7.12 -20.47 -23.16
CA GLN A 262 -8.47 -20.23 -23.69
C GLN A 262 -8.95 -18.81 -23.40
N ILE A 263 -8.59 -18.26 -22.23
CA ILE A 263 -8.90 -16.87 -21.86
C ILE A 263 -8.16 -15.89 -22.79
N ILE A 264 -6.91 -16.17 -23.15
CA ILE A 264 -6.14 -15.34 -24.10
C ILE A 264 -6.77 -15.35 -25.50
N GLY A 265 -7.26 -16.51 -25.97
CA GLY A 265 -7.97 -16.62 -27.25
C GLY A 265 -9.28 -15.83 -27.27
N ALA A 266 -10.11 -15.97 -26.23
CA ALA A 266 -11.39 -15.25 -26.14
C ALA A 266 -11.23 -13.72 -26.07
N VAL A 267 -10.15 -13.23 -25.46
CA VAL A 267 -9.85 -11.78 -25.40
C VAL A 267 -9.35 -11.24 -26.75
N GLN A 268 -8.68 -12.06 -27.56
CA GLN A 268 -8.27 -11.70 -28.91
C GLN A 268 -9.45 -11.66 -29.88
N ASP A 269 -10.40 -12.60 -29.75
CA ASP A 269 -11.63 -12.61 -30.56
C ASP A 269 -12.54 -11.39 -30.27
N ILE A 270 -12.66 -10.98 -29.00
CA ILE A 270 -13.40 -9.77 -28.62
C ILE A 270 -12.72 -8.51 -29.17
N ARG A 271 -11.38 -8.48 -29.20
CA ARG A 271 -10.65 -7.33 -29.75
C ARG A 271 -10.75 -7.25 -31.27
N GLY A 272 -10.78 -8.39 -31.97
CA GLY A 272 -11.04 -8.44 -33.41
C GLY A 272 -12.46 -8.02 -33.79
N ALA A 273 -13.46 -8.26 -32.93
CA ALA A 273 -14.85 -7.89 -33.16
C ALA A 273 -15.18 -6.41 -32.87
N VAL A 274 -14.30 -5.68 -32.18
CA VAL A 274 -14.47 -4.25 -31.85
C VAL A 274 -13.66 -3.34 -32.79
N GLU A 275 -12.64 -3.88 -33.46
CA GLU A 275 -11.79 -3.15 -34.40
C GLU A 275 -12.13 -3.47 -35.89
N GLY A 276 -13.24 -4.17 -36.16
CA GLY A 276 -13.76 -4.48 -37.50
C GLY A 276 -15.10 -3.81 -37.80
#